data_AF-A0A6H0DX63-F1
#
_entry.id   AF-A0A6H0DX63-F1
#
_cell.length_a   1.000
_cell.length_b   1.000
_cell.length_c   1.000
_cell.angle_alpha   90.00
_cell.angle_beta   90.00
_cell.angle_gamma   90.00
#
_symmetry.space_group_name_H-M   'P 1'
#
loop_
_entity.id
_entity.type
_entity.pdbx_description
1 polymer ?
#
loop_
_entity_poly.entity_id
_entity_poly.type
_entity_poly.pdbx_seq_one_letter_code
_entity_poly.pdbx_strand_id
1 'polypeptide(L)'
;AALSPADINYDETLSTLRYADRAKQIRCNAVINEDPNNKLIRELKDEVTRLRDLLYAQGLGDITDMTNDLVGMSPSSSLSALSSRAASVSSLHERILFAPGSEEAIERLKETEKIIAELNETWEEKLRRTEAIRMEREALLAEMGVAMRE
;
A
#
# COMPACT_ATOMS: atom_id res chain seq x y z
N ALA A 1 11.16 -16.11 -27.46
CA ALA A 1 12.45 -15.76 -28.08
C ALA A 1 12.18 -15.30 -29.51
N ALA A 2 12.76 -14.18 -29.94
CA ALA A 2 12.64 -13.70 -31.32
C ALA A 2 13.82 -14.24 -32.14
N LEU A 3 13.55 -14.80 -33.33
CA LEU A 3 14.54 -15.46 -34.19
C LEU A 3 14.34 -15.00 -35.64
N SER A 4 15.40 -15.09 -36.46
CA SER A 4 15.35 -14.84 -37.90
C SER A 4 15.54 -16.16 -38.67
N PRO A 5 14.70 -16.46 -39.69
CA PRO A 5 14.78 -17.72 -40.42
C PRO A 5 15.93 -17.78 -41.45
N ALA A 6 16.66 -16.68 -41.65
CA ALA A 6 17.77 -16.62 -42.59
C ALA A 6 18.96 -17.44 -42.09
N ASP A 7 19.55 -18.21 -43.01
CA ASP A 7 20.72 -19.07 -42.85
C ASP A 7 21.98 -18.32 -42.40
N ILE A 8 22.14 -17.06 -42.80
CA ILE A 8 23.20 -16.18 -42.29
C ILE A 8 23.20 -15.99 -40.76
N ASN A 9 22.04 -16.18 -40.11
CA ASN A 9 21.87 -15.99 -38.67
C ASN A 9 21.86 -17.31 -37.89
N TYR A 10 22.36 -18.40 -38.48
CA TYR A 10 22.28 -19.74 -37.89
C TYR A 10 22.87 -19.82 -36.47
N ASP A 11 24.09 -19.30 -36.26
CA ASP A 11 24.79 -19.38 -34.98
C ASP A 11 24.11 -18.56 -33.87
N GLU A 12 23.62 -17.37 -34.20
CA GLU A 12 22.84 -16.51 -33.29
C GLU A 12 21.50 -17.16 -32.93
N THR A 13 20.83 -17.74 -33.94
CA THR A 13 19.56 -18.45 -33.78
C THR A 13 19.72 -19.67 -32.87
N LEU A 14 20.79 -20.46 -33.07
CA LEU A 14 21.11 -21.60 -32.23
C LEU A 14 21.44 -21.20 -30.80
N SER A 15 22.21 -20.13 -30.60
CA SER A 15 22.54 -19.59 -29.29
C SER A 15 21.30 -19.12 -28.53
N THR A 16 20.39 -18.44 -29.23
CA THR A 16 19.10 -17.99 -28.68
C THR A 16 18.20 -19.16 -28.30
N LEU A 17 18.12 -20.21 -29.14
CA LEU A 17 17.35 -21.43 -28.84
C LEU A 17 17.91 -22.18 -27.63
N ARG A 18 19.24 -22.31 -27.54
CA ARG A 18 19.91 -22.92 -26.37
C ARG A 18 19.64 -22.15 -25.09
N TYR A 19 19.61 -20.82 -25.14
CA TYR A 19 19.23 -20.00 -24.00
C TYR A 19 17.76 -20.22 -23.62
N ALA A 20 16.86 -20.24 -24.60
CA ALA A 20 15.44 -20.48 -24.37
C ALA A 20 15.17 -21.85 -23.72
N ASP A 21 15.90 -22.89 -24.11
CA ASP A 21 15.77 -24.22 -23.52
C ASP A 21 16.22 -24.24 -22.05
N ARG A 22 17.33 -23.58 -21.71
CA ARG A 22 17.74 -23.40 -20.31
C ARG A 22 16.75 -22.56 -19.52
N ALA A 23 16.25 -21.47 -20.11
CA ALA A 23 15.27 -20.60 -19.46
C ALA A 23 13.96 -21.33 -19.14
N LYS A 24 13.53 -22.26 -20.00
CA LYS A 24 12.35 -23.12 -19.76
C LYS A 24 12.49 -23.99 -18.50
N GLN A 25 13.71 -24.32 -18.08
CA GLN A 25 13.96 -25.15 -16.89
C GLN A 25 13.83 -24.36 -15.58
N ILE A 26 13.79 -23.03 -15.64
CA ILE A 26 13.67 -22.16 -14.46
C ILE A 26 12.25 -22.31 -13.88
N ARG A 27 12.17 -22.69 -12.61
CA ARG A 27 10.91 -22.78 -11.86
C ARG A 27 10.59 -21.43 -11.23
N CYS A 28 9.46 -20.83 -11.61
CA CYS A 28 8.96 -19.62 -10.98
C CYS A 28 8.02 -19.96 -9.83
N ASN A 29 8.27 -19.41 -8.64
CA ASN A 29 7.30 -19.43 -7.54
C ASN A 29 6.54 -18.10 -7.51
N ALA A 30 5.39 -18.06 -8.18
CA ALA A 30 4.54 -16.87 -8.19
C ALA A 30 3.77 -16.77 -6.87
N VAL A 31 4.01 -15.70 -6.12
CA VAL A 31 3.29 -15.36 -4.89
C VAL A 31 2.50 -14.08 -5.15
N ILE A 32 1.28 -14.01 -4.63
CA ILE A 32 0.48 -12.78 -4.65
C ILE A 32 1.15 -11.80 -3.70
N ASN A 33 1.71 -10.71 -4.24
CA ASN A 33 2.24 -9.63 -3.43
C ASN A 33 1.06 -8.84 -2.86
N GLU A 34 0.68 -9.15 -1.63
CA GLU A 34 -0.26 -8.36 -0.86
C GLU A 34 0.48 -7.16 -0.26
N ASP A 35 -0.09 -5.96 -0.38
CA ASP A 35 0.43 -4.80 0.34
C ASP A 35 0.41 -5.08 1.85
N PRO A 36 1.42 -4.63 2.62
CA PRO A 36 1.47 -4.85 4.06
C PRO A 36 0.23 -4.32 4.77
N ASN A 37 -0.34 -3.22 4.25
CA ASN A 37 -1.59 -2.67 4.74
C ASN A 37 -2.80 -3.58 4.46
N ASN A 38 -2.89 -4.17 3.26
CA ASN A 38 -3.98 -5.11 2.93
C ASN A 38 -3.91 -6.38 3.78
N LYS A 39 -2.70 -6.89 4.04
CA LYS A 39 -2.48 -8.01 4.95
C LYS A 39 -2.93 -7.67 6.38
N LEU A 40 -2.54 -6.50 6.89
CA LEU A 40 -2.93 -6.04 8.22
C LEU A 40 -4.46 -5.88 8.33
N ILE A 41 -5.10 -5.25 7.34
CA ILE A 41 -6.56 -5.10 7.31
C ILE A 41 -7.26 -6.46 7.32
N ARG A 42 -6.72 -7.47 6.61
CA ARG A 42 -7.28 -8.82 6.61
C ARG A 42 -7.18 -9.49 7.98
N GLU A 43 -6.00 -9.47 8.61
CA GLU A 43 -5.79 -10.04 9.94
C GLU A 43 -6.67 -9.35 10.99
N LEU A 44 -6.82 -8.02 10.94
CA LEU A 44 -7.70 -7.27 11.82
C LEU A 44 -9.18 -7.63 11.61
N LYS A 45 -9.63 -7.80 10.36
CA LYS A 45 -11.00 -8.22 10.06
C LYS A 45 -11.29 -9.65 10.52
N ASP A 46 -10.32 -10.56 10.35
CA ASP A 46 -10.43 -11.95 10.82
C ASP A 46 -10.52 -12.00 12.35
N GLU A 47 -9.72 -11.20 13.06
CA GLU A 47 -9.76 -11.12 14.53
C GLU A 47 -11.04 -10.45 15.03
N VAL A 48 -11.53 -9.39 14.37
CA VAL A 48 -12.83 -8.78 14.69
C VAL A 48 -13.95 -9.79 14.53
N THR A 49 -13.94 -10.59 13.47
CA THR A 49 -14.92 -11.67 13.25
C THR A 49 -14.85 -12.71 14.36
N ARG A 50 -13.64 -13.20 14.68
CA ARG A 50 -13.41 -14.18 15.76
C ARG A 50 -13.90 -13.69 17.12
N LEU A 51 -13.62 -12.43 17.45
CA LEU A 51 -14.07 -11.82 18.70
C LEU A 51 -15.59 -11.63 18.73
N ARG A 52 -16.19 -11.21 17.60
CA ARG A 52 -17.65 -11.12 17.46
C ARG A 52 -18.31 -12.47 17.68
N ASP A 53 -17.77 -13.54 17.09
CA ASP A 53 -18.29 -14.90 17.28
C ASP A 53 -18.23 -15.35 18.75
N LEU A 54 -17.14 -15.04 19.46
CA LEU A 54 -17.00 -15.32 20.90
C LEU A 54 -18.00 -14.53 21.75
N LEU A 55 -18.20 -13.24 21.44
CA LEU A 55 -19.20 -12.38 22.10
C LEU A 55 -20.62 -12.86 21.83
N TYR A 56 -20.89 -13.35 20.62
CA TYR A 56 -22.18 -13.95 20.25
C TYR A 56 -22.42 -15.25 21.01
N ALA A 57 -21.41 -16.12 21.11
CA ALA A 57 -21.47 -17.37 21.88
C ALA A 57 -21.72 -17.14 23.37
N GLN A 58 -21.25 -16.01 23.92
CA GLN A 58 -21.47 -15.59 25.31
C GLN A 58 -22.83 -14.90 25.52
N GLY A 59 -23.66 -14.73 24.48
CA GLY A 59 -24.98 -14.10 24.56
C GLY A 59 -24.95 -12.57 24.64
N LEU A 60 -23.84 -11.94 24.28
CA LEU A 60 -23.63 -10.49 24.32
C LEU A 60 -23.60 -9.82 22.93
N GLY A 61 -24.00 -10.54 21.88
CA GLY A 61 -23.93 -10.08 20.48
C GLY A 61 -24.69 -8.78 20.20
N ASP A 62 -25.84 -8.59 20.85
CA ASP A 62 -26.81 -7.50 20.59
C ASP A 62 -26.29 -6.08 20.95
N ILE A 63 -25.24 -5.99 21.77
CA ILE A 63 -24.61 -4.70 22.15
C ILE A 63 -23.60 -4.24 21.09
N THR A 64 -23.03 -5.18 20.33
CA THR A 64 -21.89 -4.90 19.45
C THR A 64 -22.29 -4.25 18.13
N ASP A 65 -23.43 -4.65 17.54
CA ASP A 65 -23.95 -4.03 16.31
C ASP A 65 -24.39 -2.57 16.56
N MET A 66 -24.97 -2.28 17.73
CA MET A 66 -25.40 -0.92 18.10
C MET A 66 -24.23 0.08 18.24
N THR A 67 -23.04 -0.40 18.63
CA THR A 67 -21.84 0.45 18.73
C THR A 67 -21.16 0.70 17.39
N ASN A 68 -21.32 -0.20 16.41
CA ASN A 68 -20.69 -0.06 15.10
C ASN A 68 -21.40 0.99 14.23
N ASP A 69 -22.72 1.12 14.39
CA ASP A 69 -23.52 2.16 13.72
C ASP A 69 -23.29 3.57 14.31
N LEU A 70 -22.85 3.67 15.57
CA LEU A 70 -22.59 4.96 16.23
C LEU A 70 -21.27 5.62 15.80
N VAL A 71 -20.32 4.86 15.25
CA VAL A 71 -19.03 5.40 14.74
C VAL A 71 -19.19 6.03 13.35
N GLY A 72 -20.33 5.82 12.68
CA GLY A 72 -20.65 6.36 11.35
C GLY A 72 -21.31 7.74 11.32
N MET A 73 -21.69 8.32 12.46
CA MET A 73 -22.31 9.66 12.51
C MET A 73 -21.58 10.60 13.48
N SER A 74 -21.26 11.79 12.95
CA SER A 74 -20.65 12.95 13.61
C SER A 74 -21.02 13.13 15.10
N PRO A 75 -20.06 13.46 15.98
CA PRO A 75 -20.34 13.63 17.39
C PRO A 75 -20.89 15.04 17.63
N SER A 76 -22.21 15.17 17.62
CA SER A 76 -22.88 16.29 18.28
C SER A 76 -23.97 15.74 19.17
N SER A 77 -23.62 15.47 20.43
CA SER A 77 -24.47 15.66 21.63
C SER A 77 -23.78 15.14 22.90
N SER A 78 -23.77 15.99 23.93
CA SER A 78 -23.42 15.75 25.35
C SER A 78 -21.95 15.84 25.78
N LEU A 79 -21.49 17.08 26.05
CA LEU A 79 -20.16 17.45 26.55
C LEU A 79 -19.92 17.17 28.05
N SER A 80 -20.82 16.51 28.76
CA SER A 80 -20.76 16.37 30.24
C SER A 80 -20.12 15.06 30.75
N ALA A 81 -19.91 14.05 29.89
CA ALA A 81 -19.27 12.77 30.27
C ALA A 81 -17.80 12.62 29.82
N LEU A 82 -17.27 13.62 29.10
CA LEU A 82 -15.91 13.59 28.53
C LEU A 82 -14.81 14.04 29.49
N SER A 83 -15.14 14.76 30.58
CA SER A 83 -14.12 15.30 31.50
C SER A 83 -13.39 14.19 32.29
N SER A 84 -14.13 13.18 32.76
CA SER A 84 -13.56 12.03 33.49
C SER A 84 -12.81 11.04 32.56
N ARG A 85 -13.20 10.96 31.28
CA ARG A 85 -12.56 10.09 30.29
C ARG A 85 -11.33 10.73 29.64
N ALA A 86 -11.32 12.04 29.40
CA ALA A 86 -10.16 12.74 28.84
C ALA A 86 -8.95 12.67 29.80
N ALA A 87 -9.17 12.81 31.11
CA ALA A 87 -8.12 12.61 32.12
C ALA A 87 -7.56 11.17 32.11
N SER A 88 -8.44 10.18 31.89
CA SER A 88 -8.07 8.76 31.83
C SER A 88 -7.29 8.42 30.55
N VAL A 89 -7.66 9.02 29.41
CA VAL A 89 -6.96 8.83 28.12
C VAL A 89 -5.62 9.56 28.12
N SER A 90 -5.50 10.74 28.72
CA SER A 90 -4.22 11.41 28.94
C SER A 90 -3.28 10.59 29.83
N SER A 91 -3.80 10.01 30.92
CA SER A 91 -3.04 9.12 31.80
C SER A 91 -2.59 7.82 31.11
N LEU A 92 -3.40 7.28 30.19
CA LEU A 92 -3.00 6.14 29.34
C LEU A 92 -1.99 6.53 28.27
N HIS A 93 -2.10 7.72 27.67
CA HIS A 93 -1.14 8.25 26.70
C HIS A 93 0.24 8.44 27.34
N GLU A 94 0.26 8.95 28.57
CA GLU A 94 1.46 9.13 29.37
C GLU A 94 2.06 7.79 29.80
N ARG A 95 1.23 6.78 30.13
CA ARG A 95 1.69 5.42 30.43
C ARG A 95 2.20 4.67 29.20
N ILE A 96 1.66 4.92 28.01
CA ILE A 96 2.17 4.38 26.74
C ILE A 96 3.53 5.02 26.43
N LEU A 97 3.71 6.33 26.60
CA LEU A 97 5.00 7.01 26.42
C LEU A 97 6.13 6.48 27.33
N PHE A 98 5.79 5.93 28.51
CA PHE A 98 6.76 5.39 29.48
C PHE A 98 6.88 3.86 29.48
N ALA A 99 6.18 3.13 28.61
CA ALA A 99 6.30 1.67 28.51
C ALA A 99 7.58 1.29 27.76
N PRO A 100 8.43 0.37 28.28
CA PRO A 100 9.62 -0.08 27.55
C PRO A 100 9.19 -0.77 26.25
N GLY A 101 9.46 -0.14 25.11
CA GLY A 101 9.04 -0.57 23.77
C GLY A 101 8.16 0.44 23.01
N SER A 102 7.63 1.48 23.67
CA SER A 102 6.88 2.53 22.98
C SER A 102 7.77 3.48 22.19
N GLU A 103 8.98 3.73 22.66
CA GLU A 103 9.98 4.53 21.95
C GLU A 103 10.35 3.90 20.60
N GLU A 104 10.56 2.58 20.59
CA GLU A 104 10.84 1.82 19.36
C GLU A 104 9.63 1.81 18.41
N ALA A 105 8.41 1.74 18.94
CA ALA A 105 7.19 1.83 18.14
C ALA A 105 7.01 3.23 17.52
N ILE A 106 7.33 4.29 18.26
CA ILE A 106 7.28 5.68 17.78
C ILE A 106 8.34 5.93 16.72
N GLU A 107 9.56 5.39 16.90
CA GLU A 107 10.65 5.53 15.94
C GLU A 107 10.33 4.82 14.62
N ARG A 108 9.81 3.58 14.68
CA ARG A 108 9.31 2.88 13.49
C ARG A 108 8.19 3.62 12.79
N LEU A 109 7.27 4.25 13.53
CA LEU A 109 6.18 5.01 12.95
C LEU A 109 6.70 6.24 12.20
N LYS A 110 7.65 6.98 12.80
CA LYS A 110 8.33 8.10 12.14
C LYS A 110 9.11 7.67 10.90
N GLU A 111 9.79 6.53 10.94
CA GLU A 111 10.47 5.96 9.78
C GLU A 111 9.47 5.61 8.66
N THR A 112 8.33 5.00 9.00
CA THR A 112 7.29 4.69 8.01
C THR A 112 6.67 5.95 7.42
N GLU A 113 6.41 6.99 8.24
CA GLU A 113 5.90 8.28 7.78
C GLU A 113 6.90 8.96 6.83
N LYS A 114 8.19 8.91 7.16
CA LYS A 114 9.27 9.43 6.32
C LYS A 114 9.36 8.69 4.99
N ILE A 115 9.31 7.35 5.00
CA ILE A 115 9.32 6.53 3.78
C ILE A 115 8.10 6.84 2.92
N ILE A 116 6.92 7.02 3.52
CA ILE A 116 5.69 7.39 2.80
C ILE A 116 5.83 8.78 2.16
N ALA A 117 6.35 9.76 2.89
CA ALA A 117 6.59 11.11 2.37
C ALA A 117 7.59 11.09 1.20
N GLU A 118 8.70 10.36 1.34
CA GLU A 118 9.69 10.17 0.28
C GLU A 118 9.10 9.43 -0.94
N LEU A 119 8.25 8.41 -0.73
CA LEU A 119 7.55 7.73 -1.82
C LEU A 119 6.58 8.66 -2.55
N ASN A 120 5.86 9.53 -1.84
CA ASN A 120 4.91 10.46 -2.45
C ASN A 120 5.62 11.60 -3.19
N GLU A 121 6.64 12.19 -2.59
CA GLU A 121 7.48 13.20 -3.24
C GLU A 121 8.13 12.62 -4.51
N THR A 122 8.62 11.38 -4.46
CA THR A 122 9.14 10.70 -5.65
C THR A 122 8.08 10.47 -6.73
N TRP A 123 6.80 10.28 -6.39
CA TRP A 123 5.71 10.20 -7.39
C TRP A 123 5.39 11.55 -8.02
N GLU A 124 5.30 12.63 -7.24
CA GLU A 124 5.05 13.98 -7.76
C GLU A 124 6.19 14.46 -8.66
N GLU A 125 7.43 14.23 -8.24
CA GLU A 125 8.60 14.50 -9.06
C GLU A 125 8.64 13.64 -10.32
N LYS A 126 8.27 12.36 -10.22
CA LYS A 126 8.21 11.45 -11.37
C LYS A 126 7.12 11.88 -12.36
N LEU A 127 5.97 12.34 -11.86
CA LEU A 127 4.91 12.91 -12.68
C LEU A 127 5.42 14.17 -13.40
N ARG A 128 6.00 15.12 -12.66
CA ARG A 128 6.56 16.37 -13.22
C ARG A 128 7.65 16.10 -14.26
N ARG A 129 8.54 15.16 -13.98
CA ARG A 129 9.61 14.73 -14.91
C ARG A 129 9.02 14.07 -16.17
N THR A 130 7.99 13.24 -16.02
CA THR A 130 7.32 12.59 -17.16
C THR A 130 6.62 13.65 -18.02
N GLU A 131 5.96 14.62 -17.40
CA GLU A 131 5.30 15.71 -18.10
C GLU A 131 6.29 16.65 -18.79
N ALA A 132 7.42 16.95 -18.17
CA ALA A 132 8.49 17.73 -18.80
C ALA A 132 9.02 17.04 -20.07
N ILE A 133 9.29 15.72 -20.01
CA ILE A 133 9.73 14.94 -21.18
C ILE A 133 8.64 14.92 -22.26
N ARG A 134 7.36 14.80 -21.86
CA ARG A 134 6.23 14.88 -22.80
C ARG A 134 6.22 16.23 -23.50
N MET A 135 6.26 17.34 -22.75
CA MET A 135 6.26 18.69 -23.33
C MET A 135 7.46 18.94 -24.23
N GLU A 136 8.66 18.49 -23.85
CA GLU A 136 9.86 18.63 -24.69
C GLU A 136 9.71 17.86 -26.01
N ARG A 137 9.21 16.62 -25.97
CA ARG A 137 8.94 15.82 -27.18
C ARG A 137 7.85 16.46 -28.05
N GLU A 138 6.79 16.98 -27.44
CA GLU A 138 5.71 17.67 -28.15
C GLU A 138 6.21 18.97 -28.80
N ALA A 139 7.06 19.73 -28.12
CA ALA A 139 7.67 20.94 -28.67
C ALA A 139 8.57 20.63 -29.87
N LEU A 140 9.39 19.57 -29.79
CA LEU A 140 10.22 19.12 -30.92
C LEU A 140 9.37 18.69 -32.12
N LEU A 141 8.29 17.94 -31.89
CA LEU A 141 7.37 17.51 -32.95
C LEU A 141 6.63 18.71 -33.58
N ALA A 142 6.22 19.69 -32.77
CA ALA A 142 5.59 20.91 -33.23
C ALA A 142 6.55 21.78 -34.06
N GLU A 143 7.82 21.89 -33.64
CA GLU A 143 8.89 22.56 -34.40
C GLU A 143 9.13 21.88 -35.76
N MET A 144 9.08 20.54 -35.80
CA MET A 144 9.14 19.75 -37.03
C MET A 144 7.86 19.82 -37.89
N GLY A 145 6.87 20.64 -37.50
CA GLY A 145 5.65 20.87 -38.27
C GLY A 145 4.63 19.74 -38.20
N VAL A 146 4.79 18.80 -37.27
CA VAL A 146 3.82 17.72 -37.03
C VAL A 146 2.68 18.28 -36.18
N ALA A 147 1.58 18.66 -36.82
CA ALA A 147 0.38 19.12 -36.12
C ALA A 147 -0.24 17.99 -35.29
N MET A 148 -0.15 18.08 -33.96
CA MET A 148 -0.93 17.22 -33.08
C MET A 148 -2.35 17.78 -33.01
N ARG A 149 -3.30 17.09 -33.65
CA ARG A 149 -4.73 17.34 -33.46
C ARG A 149 -5.20 16.38 -32.36
N GLU A 150 -5.79 16.93 -31.31
CA GLU A 150 -6.51 16.17 -30.28
C GLU A 150 -7.68 15.36 -30.89
#